data_AF-A0A9C7PW04-F1
#
_entry.id   AF-A0A9C7PW04-F1
#
_cell.length_a   1.000
_cell.length_b   1.000
_cell.length_c   1.000
_cell.angle_alpha   90.00
_cell.angle_beta   90.00
_cell.angle_gamma   90.00
#
_symmetry.space_group_name_H-M   'P 1'
#
loop_
_entity.id
_entity.type
_entity.pdbx_description
1 polymer ?
#
loop_
_entity_poly.entity_id
_entity_poly.type
_entity_poly.pdbx_seq_one_letter_code
_entity_poly.pdbx_strand_id
1 'polypeptide(L)'
;MSTFYQNPPVKIGSYILGKTLGVGSFGKVKLAEHEQTGKKVAVKILNRQKIKSLGMDEKVQREIKILKLFNHPHVVRLYEVIDTPTDIFVVTEYISGGELFDFIVERGRLSEDEARKFFQQIISGIEYCHRHMVVHRDLKPENLLLDSNMHVKIADFGLSNIMKDGQFLKTSCGSPNYAAPEVISGKLYAGPEVDIWSCGVIVYALLCGSLPFDDENIPNLFKKIRGGIYILPSYLSEHSRDIISRMLITDPLRRITVEEIRRHPWFVTKLPRYIALGPQSIHQLLNIDERVLKLVEDRTGYSREKVISSLKKGKRNCYAVAYQLLKDSIVKMDISEEMEAAISETSLQAIQTMNHKEEDIFYRHLYRKIDSNHYSLGIRMKNSNASETMIKLYRVLHSNHWKWKSFGQYHIKVVTIPVSNHFAYVKMSIQVYKDVDGYLVDIQKLHGNVLLFLESCDMLLKQLVGW
;
A
#
# COMPACT_ATOMS: atom_id res chain seq x y z
N MET A 1 34.29 -22.99 -41.56
CA MET A 1 33.02 -22.63 -40.90
C MET A 1 33.11 -23.05 -39.45
N SER A 2 33.49 -22.13 -38.56
CA SER A 2 33.56 -22.36 -37.12
C SER A 2 32.15 -22.33 -36.54
N THR A 3 31.64 -23.51 -36.17
CA THR A 3 30.41 -23.67 -35.39
C THR A 3 30.63 -23.06 -34.01
N PHE A 4 30.11 -21.84 -33.80
CA PHE A 4 30.02 -21.25 -32.46
C PHE A 4 29.08 -22.13 -31.63
N TYR A 5 29.65 -22.95 -30.73
CA TYR A 5 28.90 -23.58 -29.66
C TYR A 5 28.38 -22.48 -28.72
N GLN A 6 27.16 -21.99 -28.96
CA GLN A 6 26.46 -21.18 -27.98
C GLN A 6 26.12 -22.09 -26.79
N ASN A 7 26.61 -21.72 -25.60
CA ASN A 7 26.21 -22.37 -24.36
C ASN A 7 24.67 -22.43 -24.28
N PRO A 8 24.09 -23.56 -23.83
CA PRO A 8 22.65 -23.69 -23.75
C PRO A 8 22.07 -22.56 -22.89
N PRO A 9 20.93 -21.96 -23.30
CA PRO A 9 20.32 -20.87 -22.55
C PRO A 9 19.97 -21.33 -21.14
N VAL A 10 20.29 -20.51 -20.13
CA VAL A 10 19.96 -20.80 -18.73
C VAL A 10 18.45 -20.68 -18.55
N LYS A 11 17.80 -21.73 -18.06
CA LYS A 11 16.34 -21.79 -17.88
C LYS A 11 15.94 -22.02 -16.44
N ILE A 12 14.77 -21.50 -16.06
CA ILE A 12 14.07 -21.83 -14.81
C ILE A 12 12.57 -21.96 -15.10
N GLY A 13 11.97 -23.11 -14.82
CA GLY A 13 10.59 -23.38 -15.24
C GLY A 13 10.41 -23.22 -16.75
N SER A 14 9.39 -22.44 -17.16
CA SER A 14 9.11 -22.09 -18.57
C SER A 14 9.77 -20.76 -19.01
N TYR A 15 10.82 -20.31 -18.32
CA TYR A 15 11.46 -19.03 -18.59
C TYR A 15 12.93 -19.18 -18.98
N ILE A 16 13.30 -18.55 -20.09
CA ILE A 16 14.69 -18.41 -20.54
C ILE A 16 15.27 -17.15 -19.92
N LEU A 17 16.27 -17.29 -19.05
CA LEU A 17 16.92 -16.17 -18.37
C LEU A 17 17.89 -15.45 -19.32
N GLY A 18 17.76 -14.13 -19.37
CA GLY A 18 18.61 -13.22 -20.13
C GLY A 18 19.52 -12.36 -19.25
N LYS A 19 19.71 -11.11 -19.68
CA LYS A 19 20.60 -10.14 -19.03
C LYS A 19 20.11 -9.74 -17.62
N THR A 20 21.04 -9.36 -16.76
CA THR A 20 20.72 -8.75 -15.46
C THR A 20 20.16 -7.35 -15.68
N LEU A 21 19.02 -7.04 -15.06
CA LEU A 21 18.37 -5.73 -15.06
C LEU A 21 18.81 -4.89 -13.87
N GLY A 22 19.05 -5.53 -12.73
CA GLY A 22 19.48 -4.85 -11.51
C GLY A 22 20.02 -5.80 -10.45
N VAL A 23 20.69 -5.24 -9.45
CA VAL A 23 21.22 -5.96 -8.29
C VAL A 23 20.63 -5.34 -7.04
N GLY A 24 19.89 -6.13 -6.27
CA GLY A 24 19.31 -5.71 -5.00
C GLY A 24 20.04 -6.33 -3.81
N SER A 25 19.61 -5.94 -2.61
CA SER A 25 20.20 -6.38 -1.34
C SER A 25 20.24 -7.91 -1.18
N PHE A 26 19.24 -8.60 -1.72
CA PHE A 26 19.02 -10.04 -1.50
C PHE A 26 19.31 -10.92 -2.73
N GLY A 27 19.68 -10.31 -3.86
CA GLY A 27 19.94 -11.03 -5.09
C GLY A 27 19.87 -10.17 -6.33
N LYS A 28 19.59 -10.79 -7.48
CA LYS A 28 19.64 -10.13 -8.79
C LYS A 28 18.29 -10.20 -9.47
N VAL A 29 17.96 -9.16 -10.22
CA VAL A 29 16.80 -9.14 -11.12
C VAL A 29 17.31 -9.39 -12.53
N LYS A 30 16.73 -10.37 -13.22
CA LYS A 30 17.07 -10.69 -14.61
C LYS A 30 15.87 -10.50 -15.52
N LEU A 31 16.12 -10.06 -16.75
CA LEU A 31 15.16 -10.18 -17.84
C LEU A 31 15.01 -11.67 -18.16
N ALA A 32 13.81 -12.14 -18.43
CA ALA A 32 13.58 -13.48 -18.95
C ALA A 32 12.46 -13.46 -20.00
N GLU A 33 12.38 -14.52 -20.80
CA GLU A 33 11.34 -14.71 -21.80
C GLU A 33 10.57 -16.00 -21.50
N HIS A 34 9.25 -15.92 -21.44
CA HIS A 34 8.38 -17.07 -21.24
C HIS A 34 8.21 -17.86 -22.55
N GLU A 35 8.71 -19.10 -22.57
CA GLU A 35 8.95 -19.90 -23.78
C GLU A 35 7.71 -20.05 -24.66
N GLN A 36 6.55 -20.36 -24.09
CA GLN A 36 5.35 -20.63 -24.88
C GLN A 36 4.71 -19.35 -25.44
N THR A 37 4.90 -18.20 -24.79
CA THR A 37 4.21 -16.96 -25.16
C THR A 37 5.10 -15.95 -25.88
N GLY A 38 6.43 -16.10 -25.75
CA GLY A 38 7.43 -15.12 -26.17
C GLY A 38 7.41 -13.81 -25.36
N LYS A 39 6.71 -13.77 -24.22
CA LYS A 39 6.55 -12.56 -23.42
C LYS A 39 7.72 -12.38 -22.47
N LYS A 40 8.21 -11.14 -22.41
CA LYS A 40 9.29 -10.73 -21.50
C LYS A 40 8.75 -10.54 -20.08
N VAL A 41 9.51 -11.00 -19.11
CA VAL A 41 9.24 -10.91 -17.67
C VAL A 41 10.49 -10.49 -16.91
N ALA A 42 10.31 -9.98 -15.69
CA ALA A 42 11.40 -9.73 -14.75
C ALA A 42 11.43 -10.86 -13.71
N VAL A 43 12.60 -11.43 -13.46
CA VAL A 43 12.79 -12.52 -12.50
C VAL A 43 13.73 -12.05 -11.39
N LYS A 44 13.17 -11.82 -10.20
CA LYS A 44 13.94 -11.51 -8.98
C LYS A 44 14.37 -12.83 -8.35
N ILE A 45 15.68 -13.07 -8.33
CA ILE A 45 16.30 -14.29 -7.81
C ILE A 45 16.78 -14.00 -6.39
N LEU A 46 16.20 -14.70 -5.41
CA LEU A 46 16.44 -14.47 -3.99
C LEU A 46 17.10 -15.68 -3.33
N ASN A 47 18.28 -15.49 -2.76
CA ASN A 47 19.00 -16.60 -2.14
C ASN A 47 18.50 -16.91 -0.72
N ARG A 48 18.08 -18.15 -0.47
CA ARG A 48 17.46 -18.56 0.81
C ARG A 48 18.42 -18.46 1.98
N GLN A 49 19.69 -18.83 1.80
CA GLN A 49 20.69 -18.75 2.87
C GLN A 49 20.94 -17.29 3.26
N LYS A 50 21.08 -16.39 2.28
CA LYS A 50 21.25 -14.95 2.50
C LYS A 50 20.03 -14.30 3.18
N ILE A 51 18.81 -14.72 2.81
CA ILE A 51 17.58 -14.24 3.47
C ILE A 51 17.57 -14.64 4.95
N LYS A 52 17.89 -15.92 5.24
CA LYS A 52 17.92 -16.43 6.62
C LYS A 52 18.99 -15.76 7.46
N SER A 53 20.21 -15.60 6.94
CA SER A 53 21.31 -14.97 7.69
C SER A 53 21.03 -13.51 8.04
N LEU A 54 20.27 -12.79 7.22
CA LEU A 54 19.86 -11.41 7.47
C LEU A 54 18.54 -11.28 8.26
N GLY A 55 17.89 -12.38 8.62
CA GLY A 55 16.61 -12.37 9.35
C GLY A 55 15.45 -11.75 8.57
N MET A 56 15.48 -11.78 7.24
CA MET A 56 14.53 -11.07 6.37
C MET A 56 13.40 -11.95 5.82
N ASP A 57 13.28 -13.20 6.28
CA ASP A 57 12.32 -14.18 5.77
C ASP A 57 10.87 -13.66 5.83
N GLU A 58 10.47 -13.06 6.96
CA GLU A 58 9.14 -12.49 7.10
C GLU A 58 8.85 -11.35 6.12
N LYS A 59 9.86 -10.53 5.77
CA LYS A 59 9.69 -9.44 4.81
C LYS A 59 9.50 -9.97 3.40
N VAL A 60 10.32 -10.95 2.99
CA VAL A 60 10.22 -11.58 1.66
C VAL A 60 8.88 -12.29 1.50
N GLN A 61 8.47 -13.07 2.52
CA GLN A 61 7.17 -13.75 2.50
C GLN A 61 6.01 -12.75 2.44
N ARG A 62 6.12 -11.61 3.13
CA ARG A 62 5.12 -10.53 3.09
C ARG A 62 5.06 -9.88 1.71
N GLU A 63 6.19 -9.52 1.12
CA GLU A 63 6.27 -8.96 -0.24
C GLU A 63 5.58 -9.88 -1.24
N ILE A 64 5.91 -11.18 -1.23
CA ILE A 64 5.28 -12.19 -2.09
C ILE A 64 3.77 -12.28 -1.81
N LYS A 65 3.35 -12.27 -0.54
CA LYS A 65 1.93 -12.33 -0.16
C LYS A 65 1.16 -11.11 -0.67
N ILE A 66 1.73 -9.91 -0.53
CA ILE A 66 1.15 -8.65 -1.01
C ILE A 66 1.00 -8.71 -2.53
N LEU A 67 2.08 -9.03 -3.25
CA LEU A 67 2.07 -9.11 -4.71
C LEU A 67 1.07 -10.15 -5.25
N LYS A 68 0.80 -11.23 -4.48
CA LYS A 68 -0.22 -12.22 -4.86
C LYS A 68 -1.66 -11.67 -4.83
N LEU A 69 -1.93 -10.62 -4.06
CA LEU A 69 -3.25 -10.00 -3.95
C LEU A 69 -3.54 -9.07 -5.12
N PHE A 70 -2.49 -8.50 -5.73
CA PHE A 70 -2.66 -7.39 -6.64
C PHE A 70 -2.96 -7.81 -8.07
N ASN A 71 -3.94 -7.12 -8.64
CA ASN A 71 -4.27 -7.13 -10.03
C ASN A 71 -4.81 -5.75 -10.43
N HIS A 72 -3.90 -4.85 -10.82
CA HIS A 72 -4.22 -3.48 -11.20
C HIS A 72 -3.30 -3.01 -12.34
N PRO A 73 -3.80 -2.21 -13.31
CA PRO A 73 -3.00 -1.77 -14.44
C PRO A 73 -1.77 -0.93 -14.07
N HIS A 74 -1.83 -0.17 -12.97
CA HIS A 74 -0.73 0.67 -12.50
C HIS A 74 0.06 0.09 -11.32
N VAL A 75 -0.06 -1.21 -11.05
CA VAL A 75 0.73 -1.93 -10.03
C VAL A 75 1.40 -3.13 -10.71
N VAL A 76 2.68 -3.35 -10.41
CA VAL A 76 3.42 -4.48 -11.00
C VAL A 76 2.73 -5.81 -10.69
N ARG A 77 2.52 -6.63 -11.73
CA ARG A 77 1.87 -7.93 -11.58
C ARG A 77 2.87 -9.01 -11.22
N LEU A 78 2.50 -9.88 -10.28
CA LEU A 78 3.18 -11.16 -10.03
C LEU A 78 2.51 -12.28 -10.84
N TYR A 79 3.29 -12.88 -11.73
CA TYR A 79 2.86 -14.04 -12.52
C TYR A 79 3.05 -15.33 -11.74
N GLU A 80 4.25 -15.56 -11.23
CA GLU A 80 4.63 -16.86 -10.65
C GLU A 80 5.69 -16.71 -9.56
N VAL A 81 5.70 -17.66 -8.63
CA VAL A 81 6.79 -17.83 -7.67
C VAL A 81 7.29 -19.25 -7.82
N ILE A 82 8.54 -19.41 -8.27
CA ILE A 82 9.17 -20.71 -8.40
C ILE A 82 10.06 -20.90 -7.18
N ASP A 83 9.76 -21.94 -6.41
CA ASP A 83 10.47 -22.26 -5.19
C ASP A 83 11.44 -23.43 -5.41
N THR A 84 12.69 -23.25 -5.01
CA THR A 84 13.75 -24.26 -5.10
C THR A 84 14.47 -24.40 -3.75
N PRO A 85 15.25 -25.47 -3.52
CA PRO A 85 15.98 -25.66 -2.26
C PRO A 85 16.94 -24.51 -1.92
N THR A 86 17.54 -23.85 -2.91
CA THR A 86 18.57 -22.81 -2.71
C THR A 86 18.04 -21.40 -2.88
N ASP A 87 17.11 -21.19 -3.82
CA ASP A 87 16.67 -19.86 -4.25
C ASP A 87 15.15 -19.79 -4.44
N ILE A 88 14.60 -18.59 -4.30
CA ILE A 88 13.21 -18.26 -4.61
C ILE A 88 13.23 -17.33 -5.82
N PHE A 89 12.47 -17.68 -6.86
CA PHE A 89 12.35 -16.87 -8.07
C PHE A 89 10.96 -16.22 -8.10
N VAL A 90 10.94 -14.90 -8.03
CA VAL A 90 9.71 -14.10 -8.09
C VAL A 90 9.60 -13.53 -9.50
N VAL A 91 8.63 -14.03 -10.28
CA VAL A 91 8.43 -13.67 -11.68
C VAL A 91 7.34 -12.62 -11.81
N THR A 92 7.72 -11.42 -12.24
CA THR A 92 6.84 -10.24 -12.34
C THR A 92 6.80 -9.67 -13.75
N GLU A 93 5.88 -8.74 -13.96
CA GLU A 93 5.83 -7.91 -15.16
C GLU A 93 7.18 -7.24 -15.46
N TYR A 94 7.63 -7.31 -16.72
CA TYR A 94 8.78 -6.55 -17.18
C TYR A 94 8.32 -5.18 -17.68
N ILE A 95 8.87 -4.13 -17.10
CA ILE A 95 8.59 -2.74 -17.44
C ILE A 95 9.81 -2.17 -18.18
N SER A 96 9.62 -1.78 -19.44
CA SER A 96 10.73 -1.55 -20.37
C SER A 96 11.18 -0.10 -20.50
N GLY A 97 10.38 0.87 -20.07
CA GLY A 97 10.60 2.31 -20.27
C GLY A 97 11.40 2.99 -19.18
N GLY A 98 11.99 2.23 -18.26
CA GLY A 98 12.85 2.77 -17.19
C GLY A 98 12.06 3.38 -16.04
N GLU A 99 12.74 4.20 -15.26
CA GLU A 99 12.20 4.88 -14.08
C GLU A 99 11.56 6.22 -14.49
N LEU A 100 10.46 6.60 -13.83
CA LEU A 100 9.85 7.93 -14.01
C LEU A 100 10.85 9.04 -13.67
N PHE A 101 11.80 8.76 -12.78
CA PHE A 101 12.86 9.70 -12.41
C PHE A 101 13.74 10.08 -13.60
N ASP A 102 14.20 9.10 -14.38
CA ASP A 102 15.06 9.35 -15.55
C ASP A 102 14.36 10.28 -16.55
N PHE A 103 13.05 10.09 -16.71
CA PHE A 103 12.23 10.96 -17.55
C PHE A 103 12.15 12.41 -17.05
N ILE A 104 12.11 12.63 -15.73
CA ILE A 104 12.18 13.97 -15.12
C ILE A 104 13.57 14.55 -15.33
N VAL A 105 14.64 13.80 -15.06
CA VAL A 105 16.03 14.27 -15.19
C VAL A 105 16.34 14.70 -16.63
N GLU A 106 15.88 13.94 -17.63
CA GLU A 106 16.10 14.26 -19.04
C GLU A 106 15.34 15.50 -19.51
N ARG A 107 14.14 15.76 -18.96
CA ARG A 107 13.25 16.85 -19.41
C ARG A 107 13.20 18.06 -18.47
N GLY A 108 13.80 17.98 -17.30
CA GLY A 108 13.72 18.98 -16.23
C GLY A 108 12.37 18.93 -15.51
N ARG A 109 11.39 19.73 -15.95
CA ARG A 109 10.03 19.74 -15.38
C ARG A 109 9.02 19.37 -16.46
N LEU A 110 7.92 18.75 -16.06
CA LEU A 110 6.85 18.36 -16.97
C LEU A 110 5.81 19.47 -17.13
N SER A 111 5.07 19.41 -18.23
CA SER A 111 3.83 20.17 -18.33
C SER A 111 2.81 19.69 -17.29
N GLU A 112 1.90 20.58 -16.90
CA GLU A 112 0.89 20.23 -15.90
C GLU A 112 0.00 19.05 -16.34
N ASP A 113 -0.31 18.98 -17.64
CA ASP A 113 -1.09 17.89 -18.23
C ASP A 113 -0.36 16.55 -18.19
N GLU A 114 0.94 16.52 -18.50
CA GLU A 114 1.75 15.29 -18.41
C GLU A 114 1.92 14.84 -16.96
N ALA A 115 2.26 15.78 -16.05
CA ALA A 115 2.38 15.49 -14.62
C ALA A 115 1.07 14.94 -14.05
N ARG A 116 -0.08 15.53 -14.44
CA ARG A 116 -1.41 15.06 -14.04
C ARG A 116 -1.70 13.66 -14.56
N LYS A 117 -1.37 13.36 -15.82
CA LYS A 117 -1.54 12.02 -16.40
C LYS A 117 -0.80 10.96 -15.59
N PHE A 118 0.47 11.20 -15.24
CA PHE A 118 1.21 10.28 -14.38
C PHE A 118 0.62 10.20 -12.97
N PHE A 119 0.27 11.34 -12.38
CA PHE A 119 -0.28 11.39 -11.03
C PHE A 119 -1.63 10.67 -10.89
N GLN A 120 -2.52 10.79 -11.87
CA GLN A 120 -3.79 10.06 -11.91
C GLN A 120 -3.58 8.54 -11.85
N GLN A 121 -2.59 8.03 -12.59
CA GLN A 121 -2.24 6.62 -12.60
C GLN A 121 -1.62 6.16 -11.27
N ILE A 122 -0.75 6.99 -10.67
CA ILE A 122 -0.16 6.74 -9.35
C ILE A 122 -1.28 6.63 -8.30
N ILE A 123 -2.17 7.62 -8.21
CA ILE A 123 -3.26 7.63 -7.24
C ILE A 123 -4.21 6.44 -7.47
N SER A 124 -4.50 6.08 -8.73
CA SER A 124 -5.28 4.87 -9.03
C SER A 124 -4.64 3.61 -8.44
N GLY A 125 -3.32 3.46 -8.59
CA GLY A 125 -2.60 2.32 -8.03
C GLY A 125 -2.53 2.33 -6.50
N ILE A 126 -2.32 3.49 -5.88
CA ILE A 126 -2.27 3.65 -4.43
C ILE A 126 -3.63 3.42 -3.78
N GLU A 127 -4.70 3.97 -4.36
CA GLU A 127 -6.06 3.69 -3.92
C GLU A 127 -6.33 2.19 -3.90
N TYR A 128 -5.93 1.48 -4.96
CA TYR A 128 -6.08 0.04 -5.06
C TYR A 128 -5.30 -0.69 -3.96
N CYS A 129 -4.05 -0.31 -3.68
CA CYS A 129 -3.27 -0.87 -2.58
C CYS A 129 -3.95 -0.64 -1.23
N HIS A 130 -4.39 0.60 -0.95
CA HIS A 130 -5.02 0.97 0.32
C HIS A 130 -6.33 0.21 0.56
N ARG A 131 -7.16 0.00 -0.48
CA ARG A 131 -8.37 -0.83 -0.40
C ARG A 131 -8.09 -2.31 -0.10
N HIS A 132 -6.90 -2.80 -0.44
CA HIS A 132 -6.43 -4.14 -0.08
C HIS A 132 -5.70 -4.16 1.28
N MET A 133 -5.86 -3.11 2.08
CA MET A 133 -5.20 -2.92 3.36
C MET A 133 -3.67 -2.95 3.25
N VAL A 134 -3.09 -2.50 2.14
CA VAL A 134 -1.64 -2.45 1.94
C VAL A 134 -1.17 -1.02 1.80
N VAL A 135 -0.13 -0.65 2.55
CA VAL A 135 0.56 0.64 2.42
C VAL A 135 1.96 0.43 1.86
N HIS A 136 2.36 1.27 0.92
CA HIS A 136 3.58 1.09 0.14
C HIS A 136 4.82 1.46 0.96
N ARG A 137 4.81 2.66 1.58
CA ARG A 137 5.83 3.24 2.48
C ARG A 137 7.20 3.57 1.87
N ASP A 138 7.41 3.28 0.59
CA ASP A 138 8.61 3.67 -0.15
C ASP A 138 8.25 4.22 -1.54
N LEU A 139 7.23 5.09 -1.61
CA LEU A 139 6.88 5.73 -2.88
C LEU A 139 7.90 6.82 -3.19
N LYS A 140 8.54 6.64 -4.35
CA LYS A 140 9.54 7.52 -4.90
C LYS A 140 9.66 7.27 -6.41
N PRO A 141 10.14 8.23 -7.20
CA PRO A 141 10.29 8.10 -8.64
C PRO A 141 11.04 6.84 -9.10
N GLU A 142 12.01 6.34 -8.34
CA GLU A 142 12.76 5.11 -8.66
C GLU A 142 11.89 3.83 -8.57
N ASN A 143 10.84 3.87 -7.76
CA ASN A 143 9.87 2.78 -7.60
C ASN A 143 8.62 2.97 -8.50
N LEU A 144 8.62 4.00 -9.36
CA LEU A 144 7.59 4.27 -10.35
C LEU A 144 8.17 4.04 -11.74
N LEU A 145 7.86 2.89 -12.33
CA LEU A 145 8.39 2.51 -13.63
C LEU A 145 7.44 2.93 -14.76
N LEU A 146 7.98 3.14 -15.96
CA LEU A 146 7.20 3.47 -17.15
C LEU A 146 7.23 2.32 -18.14
N ASP A 147 6.07 1.89 -18.64
CA ASP A 147 6.02 0.92 -19.73
C ASP A 147 6.28 1.58 -21.11
N SER A 148 6.27 0.80 -22.18
CA SER A 148 6.53 1.30 -23.54
C SER A 148 5.54 2.36 -24.02
N ASN A 149 4.38 2.47 -23.38
CA ASN A 149 3.32 3.42 -23.73
C ASN A 149 3.29 4.60 -22.75
N MET A 150 4.33 4.77 -21.93
CA MET A 150 4.42 5.80 -20.88
C MET A 150 3.30 5.68 -19.84
N HIS A 151 2.93 4.45 -19.48
CA HIS A 151 2.05 4.21 -18.34
C HIS A 151 2.84 3.85 -17.08
N VAL A 152 2.46 4.45 -15.95
CA VAL A 152 3.07 4.24 -14.65
C VAL A 152 2.74 2.84 -14.12
N LYS A 153 3.76 2.21 -13.54
CA LYS A 153 3.71 0.94 -12.83
C LYS A 153 4.42 1.10 -11.49
N ILE A 154 3.65 1.02 -10.41
CA ILE A 154 4.19 1.01 -9.05
C ILE A 154 4.89 -0.33 -8.82
N ALA A 155 6.15 -0.27 -8.45
CA ALA A 155 7.02 -1.41 -8.21
C ALA A 155 7.65 -1.36 -6.80
N ASP A 156 8.36 -2.44 -6.45
CA ASP A 156 9.06 -2.64 -5.17
C ASP A 156 8.23 -2.51 -3.88
N PHE A 157 7.53 -3.61 -3.54
CA PHE A 157 6.76 -3.73 -2.30
C PHE A 157 7.60 -4.26 -1.12
N GLY A 158 8.94 -4.22 -1.20
CA GLY A 158 9.84 -4.78 -0.18
C GLY A 158 9.75 -4.10 1.19
N LEU A 159 9.30 -2.84 1.23
CA LEU A 159 9.06 -2.08 2.46
C LEU A 159 7.57 -1.95 2.82
N SER A 160 6.68 -2.51 2.00
CA SER A 160 5.24 -2.42 2.22
C SER A 160 4.77 -3.21 3.43
N ASN A 161 3.58 -2.89 3.93
CA ASN A 161 2.97 -3.61 5.04
C ASN A 161 1.47 -3.76 4.89
N ILE A 162 0.93 -4.80 5.53
CA ILE A 162 -0.50 -5.04 5.60
C ILE A 162 -1.03 -4.36 6.87
N MET A 163 -1.93 -3.39 6.68
CA MET A 163 -2.68 -2.71 7.72
C MET A 163 -3.62 -3.70 8.42
N LYS A 164 -3.80 -3.49 9.72
CA LYS A 164 -4.72 -4.27 10.54
C LYS A 164 -5.54 -3.32 11.38
N ASP A 165 -6.82 -3.62 11.54
CA ASP A 165 -7.75 -2.75 12.26
C ASP A 165 -7.25 -2.47 13.68
N GLY A 166 -7.20 -1.18 14.02
CA GLY A 166 -6.73 -0.67 15.30
C GLY A 166 -5.24 -0.90 15.60
N GLN A 167 -4.41 -1.25 14.60
CA GLN A 167 -2.95 -1.31 14.75
C GLN A 167 -2.27 -0.16 14.00
N PHE A 168 -1.34 0.50 14.68
CA PHE A 168 -0.48 1.52 14.09
C PHE A 168 0.88 0.95 13.70
N LEU A 169 1.48 1.59 12.71
CA LEU A 169 2.83 1.33 12.25
C LEU A 169 3.80 2.30 12.94
N LYS A 170 5.02 1.83 13.25
CA LYS A 170 6.07 2.66 13.88
C LYS A 170 7.39 2.66 13.11
N THR A 171 7.58 1.72 12.19
CA THR A 171 8.87 1.52 11.52
C THR A 171 9.20 2.75 10.67
N SER A 172 10.31 3.42 10.98
CA SER A 172 10.93 4.40 10.09
C SER A 172 11.58 3.66 8.92
N CYS A 173 11.08 3.89 7.72
CA CYS A 173 11.54 3.25 6.49
C CYS A 173 11.25 4.16 5.29
N GLY A 174 11.79 3.79 4.13
CA GLY A 174 11.71 4.57 2.90
C GLY A 174 12.83 5.59 2.75
N SER A 175 12.92 6.19 1.56
CA SER A 175 13.88 7.26 1.28
C SER A 175 13.57 8.56 2.06
N PRO A 176 14.56 9.19 2.74
CA PRO A 176 14.35 10.37 3.59
C PRO A 176 13.58 11.52 2.94
N ASN A 177 13.87 11.87 1.68
CA ASN A 177 13.24 13.00 0.99
C ASN A 177 11.74 12.81 0.71
N TYR A 178 11.26 11.57 0.71
CA TYR A 178 9.86 11.22 0.43
C TYR A 178 9.10 10.78 1.69
N ALA A 179 9.78 10.66 2.83
CA ALA A 179 9.21 10.19 4.08
C ALA A 179 8.43 11.32 4.79
N ALA A 180 7.24 10.96 5.30
CA ALA A 180 6.38 11.89 6.04
C ALA A 180 6.99 12.33 7.38
N PRO A 181 6.63 13.52 7.93
CA PRO A 181 7.16 14.04 9.18
C PRO A 181 7.02 13.09 10.37
N GLU A 182 5.91 12.38 10.46
CA GLU A 182 5.62 11.38 11.49
C GLU A 182 6.53 10.13 11.38
N VAL A 183 6.91 9.73 10.15
CA VAL A 183 7.80 8.59 9.90
C VAL A 183 9.23 8.91 10.32
N ILE A 184 9.75 10.08 9.92
CA ILE A 184 11.10 10.54 10.30
C ILE A 184 11.22 10.93 11.77
N SER A 185 10.08 11.13 12.44
CA SER A 185 10.02 11.43 13.88
C SER A 185 9.75 10.18 14.73
N GLY A 186 9.63 9.00 14.11
CA GLY A 186 9.36 7.74 14.81
C GLY A 186 8.01 7.70 15.54
N LYS A 187 7.05 8.54 15.10
CA LYS A 187 5.68 8.55 15.62
C LYS A 187 4.90 7.36 15.06
N LEU A 188 3.81 7.02 15.74
CA LEU A 188 2.86 6.05 15.23
C LEU A 188 2.03 6.67 14.10
N TYR A 189 1.76 5.88 13.08
CA TYR A 189 1.00 6.29 11.89
C TYR A 189 0.09 5.15 11.43
N ALA A 190 -1.04 5.49 10.79
CA ALA A 190 -2.00 4.50 10.29
C ALA A 190 -1.47 3.85 9.01
N GLY A 191 -0.91 4.67 8.10
CA GLY A 191 -0.22 4.21 6.90
C GLY A 191 -0.64 4.93 5.61
N PRO A 192 -1.93 5.01 5.26
CA PRO A 192 -2.36 5.61 3.99
C PRO A 192 -1.90 7.06 3.81
N GLU A 193 -1.93 7.83 4.90
CA GLU A 193 -1.52 9.24 4.94
C GLU A 193 -0.03 9.44 4.65
N VAL A 194 0.82 8.44 4.93
CA VAL A 194 2.27 8.56 4.65
C VAL A 194 2.55 8.36 3.16
N ASP A 195 1.79 7.49 2.49
CA ASP A 195 1.87 7.34 1.03
C ASP A 195 1.37 8.62 0.32
N ILE A 196 0.33 9.28 0.86
CA ILE A 196 -0.14 10.56 0.32
C ILE A 196 0.94 11.64 0.43
N TRP A 197 1.65 11.73 1.55
CA TRP A 197 2.77 12.66 1.66
C TRP A 197 3.81 12.41 0.56
N SER A 198 4.21 11.15 0.36
CA SER A 198 5.17 10.78 -0.69
C SER A 198 4.66 11.13 -2.09
N CYS A 199 3.37 10.90 -2.37
CA CYS A 199 2.73 11.34 -3.61
C CYS A 199 2.77 12.87 -3.78
N GLY A 200 2.66 13.63 -2.70
CA GLY A 200 2.78 15.09 -2.70
C GLY A 200 4.18 15.56 -3.08
N VAL A 201 5.21 14.87 -2.56
CA VAL A 201 6.61 15.09 -2.95
C VAL A 201 6.82 14.75 -4.43
N ILE A 202 6.23 13.65 -4.91
CA ILE A 202 6.33 13.22 -6.32
C ILE A 202 5.67 14.24 -7.26
N VAL A 203 4.44 14.70 -7.00
CA VAL A 203 3.78 15.66 -7.89
C VAL A 203 4.48 17.02 -7.89
N TYR A 204 5.05 17.43 -6.75
CA TYR A 204 5.94 18.59 -6.70
C TYR A 204 7.15 18.38 -7.59
N ALA A 205 7.83 17.22 -7.49
CA ALA A 205 9.01 16.93 -8.31
C ALA A 205 8.69 16.92 -9.82
N LEU A 206 7.55 16.37 -10.22
CA LEU A 206 7.09 16.37 -11.62
C LEU A 206 6.88 17.79 -12.16
N LEU A 207 6.28 18.68 -11.37
CA LEU A 207 5.92 20.04 -11.79
C LEU A 207 7.07 21.05 -11.63
N CYS A 208 7.96 20.83 -10.66
CA CYS A 208 9.03 21.75 -10.32
C CYS A 208 10.41 21.31 -10.83
N GLY A 209 10.60 20.03 -11.15
CA GLY A 209 11.91 19.47 -11.51
C GLY A 209 12.90 19.42 -10.34
N SER A 210 12.44 19.65 -9.11
CA SER A 210 13.24 19.60 -7.88
C SER A 210 12.41 19.08 -6.72
N LEU A 211 13.04 18.68 -5.62
CA LEU A 211 12.34 18.23 -4.42
C LEU A 211 11.86 19.43 -3.58
N PRO A 212 10.72 19.31 -2.86
CA PRO A 212 10.25 20.35 -1.94
C PRO A 212 11.12 20.44 -0.68
N PHE A 213 11.71 19.32 -0.26
CA PHE A 213 12.63 19.23 0.87
C PHE A 213 13.89 18.48 0.44
N ASP A 214 15.01 19.18 0.46
CA ASP A 214 16.32 18.58 0.17
C ASP A 214 17.42 19.28 0.97
N ASP A 215 18.40 18.50 1.41
CA ASP A 215 19.59 18.95 2.13
C ASP A 215 20.61 17.81 2.18
N GLU A 216 21.89 18.10 1.95
CA GLU A 216 22.96 17.11 2.07
C GLU A 216 23.11 16.60 3.52
N ASN A 217 22.75 17.43 4.51
CA ASN A 217 22.79 17.06 5.91
C ASN A 217 21.44 16.51 6.37
N ILE A 218 21.39 15.20 6.66
CA ILE A 218 20.15 14.50 7.09
C ILE A 218 19.43 15.18 8.28
N PRO A 219 20.12 15.61 9.36
CA PRO A 219 19.48 16.41 10.41
C PRO A 219 18.78 17.68 9.91
N ASN A 220 19.39 18.43 8.99
CA ASN A 220 18.79 19.63 8.39
C ASN A 220 17.60 19.27 7.49
N LEU A 221 17.72 18.21 6.68
CA LEU A 221 16.61 17.68 5.90
C LEU A 221 15.41 17.35 6.79
N PHE A 222 15.63 16.66 7.91
CA PHE A 222 14.57 16.36 8.87
C PHE A 222 13.97 17.61 9.50
N LYS A 223 14.76 18.65 9.74
CA LYS A 223 14.25 19.95 10.20
C LYS A 223 13.34 20.61 9.14
N LYS A 224 13.73 20.59 7.86
CA LYS A 224 12.91 21.11 6.75
C LYS A 224 11.60 20.34 6.61
N ILE A 225 11.65 19.01 6.62
CA ILE A 225 10.46 18.14 6.52
C ILE A 225 9.50 18.39 7.69
N ARG A 226 9.99 18.44 8.93
CA ARG A 226 9.14 18.73 10.11
C ARG A 226 8.56 20.14 10.08
N GLY A 227 9.31 21.11 9.55
CA GLY A 227 8.85 22.47 9.37
C GLY A 227 7.75 22.58 8.31
N GLY A 228 7.78 21.73 7.28
CA GLY A 228 6.79 21.75 6.20
C GLY A 228 6.85 23.00 5.33
N ILE A 229 7.98 23.72 5.34
CA ILE A 229 8.17 24.96 4.58
C ILE A 229 8.89 24.63 3.28
N TYR A 230 8.24 24.91 2.16
CA TYR A 230 8.76 24.76 0.80
C TYR A 230 8.23 25.90 -0.08
N ILE A 231 8.84 26.10 -1.26
CA ILE A 231 8.48 27.19 -2.16
C ILE A 231 7.55 26.66 -3.24
N LEU A 232 6.43 27.34 -3.49
CA LEU A 232 5.58 27.09 -4.65
C LEU A 232 5.88 28.14 -5.74
N PRO A 233 6.53 27.77 -6.85
CA PRO A 233 6.87 28.71 -7.92
C PRO A 233 5.64 29.38 -8.52
N SER A 234 5.75 30.64 -8.94
CA SER A 234 4.63 31.44 -9.48
C SER A 234 4.03 30.89 -10.78
N TYR A 235 4.77 30.06 -11.53
CA TYR A 235 4.28 29.44 -12.76
C TYR A 235 3.30 28.28 -12.52
N LEU A 236 3.16 27.78 -11.29
CA LEU A 236 2.19 26.73 -10.97
C LEU A 236 0.77 27.30 -10.97
N SER A 237 -0.17 26.57 -11.57
CA SER A 237 -1.60 26.91 -11.50
C SER A 237 -2.11 26.93 -10.05
N GLU A 238 -3.18 27.68 -9.80
CA GLU A 238 -3.82 27.74 -8.48
C GLU A 238 -4.21 26.33 -7.99
N HIS A 239 -4.76 25.51 -8.89
CA HIS A 239 -5.13 24.12 -8.59
C HIS A 239 -3.92 23.23 -8.28
N SER A 240 -2.77 23.43 -8.95
CA SER A 240 -1.52 22.71 -8.63
C SER A 240 -1.01 23.10 -7.23
N ARG A 241 -1.04 24.40 -6.92
CA ARG A 241 -0.62 24.91 -5.61
C ARG A 241 -1.52 24.36 -4.50
N ASP A 242 -2.84 24.34 -4.72
CA ASP A 242 -3.82 23.84 -3.75
C ASP A 242 -3.61 22.35 -3.46
N ILE A 243 -3.54 21.49 -4.49
CA ILE A 243 -3.40 20.04 -4.27
C ILE A 243 -2.08 19.69 -3.56
N ILE A 244 -0.96 20.30 -3.97
CA ILE A 244 0.35 20.11 -3.32
C ILE A 244 0.25 20.54 -1.85
N SER A 245 -0.34 21.71 -1.59
CA SER A 245 -0.45 22.26 -0.23
C SER A 245 -1.23 21.37 0.72
N ARG A 246 -2.28 20.70 0.23
CA ARG A 246 -3.10 19.79 1.04
C ARG A 246 -2.46 18.41 1.25
N MET A 247 -1.61 17.96 0.33
CA MET A 247 -0.84 16.70 0.46
C MET A 247 0.36 16.84 1.39
N LEU A 248 1.04 17.99 1.37
CA LEU A 248 2.23 18.27 2.18
C LEU A 248 1.89 18.96 3.51
N ILE A 249 0.71 18.69 4.07
CA ILE A 249 0.36 19.08 5.43
C ILE A 249 1.09 18.17 6.43
N THR A 250 1.78 18.79 7.38
CA THR A 250 2.59 18.07 8.38
C THR A 250 1.75 17.35 9.42
N ASP A 251 0.55 17.85 9.72
CA ASP A 251 -0.44 17.15 10.54
C ASP A 251 -1.17 16.07 9.71
N PRO A 252 -0.95 14.78 9.99
CA PRO A 252 -1.56 13.70 9.22
C PRO A 252 -3.09 13.71 9.25
N LEU A 253 -3.72 14.24 10.30
CA LEU A 253 -5.19 14.26 10.42
C LEU A 253 -5.84 15.34 9.55
N ARG A 254 -5.06 16.34 9.13
CA ARG A 254 -5.49 17.42 8.25
C ARG A 254 -5.05 17.20 6.80
N ARG A 255 -4.21 16.21 6.56
CA ARG A 255 -3.69 15.88 5.23
C ARG A 255 -4.82 15.30 4.38
N ILE A 256 -4.88 15.74 3.13
CA ILE A 256 -5.91 15.29 2.18
C ILE A 256 -5.85 13.77 2.01
N THR A 257 -7.02 13.16 1.87
CA THR A 257 -7.18 11.72 1.64
C THR A 257 -7.21 11.39 0.14
N VAL A 258 -7.05 10.11 -0.21
CA VAL A 258 -7.22 9.64 -1.61
C VAL A 258 -8.61 10.01 -2.14
N GLU A 259 -9.66 9.88 -1.33
CA GLU A 259 -11.03 10.20 -1.73
C GLU A 259 -11.19 11.68 -2.08
N GLU A 260 -10.61 12.56 -1.27
CA GLU A 260 -10.62 14.00 -1.51
C GLU A 260 -9.75 14.38 -2.72
N ILE A 261 -8.59 13.73 -2.91
CA ILE A 261 -7.75 13.90 -4.11
C ILE A 261 -8.55 13.58 -5.37
N ARG A 262 -9.33 12.49 -5.38
CA ARG A 262 -10.13 12.08 -6.55
C ARG A 262 -11.23 13.08 -6.93
N ARG A 263 -11.63 13.95 -5.99
CA ARG A 263 -12.60 15.03 -6.22
C ARG A 263 -11.94 16.38 -6.51
N HIS A 264 -10.62 16.48 -6.34
CA HIS A 264 -9.91 17.73 -6.47
C HIS A 264 -9.95 18.24 -7.93
N PRO A 265 -10.23 19.54 -8.19
CA PRO A 265 -10.30 20.11 -9.53
C PRO A 265 -9.08 19.77 -10.40
N TRP A 266 -7.88 19.91 -9.83
CA TRP A 266 -6.63 19.53 -10.49
C TRP A 266 -6.60 18.08 -10.95
N PHE A 267 -7.14 17.14 -10.16
CA PHE A 267 -7.09 15.72 -10.45
C PHE A 267 -8.10 15.32 -11.52
N VAL A 268 -9.30 15.91 -11.49
CA VAL A 268 -10.40 15.51 -12.38
C VAL A 268 -10.27 16.04 -13.80
N THR A 269 -9.44 17.06 -14.03
CA THR A 269 -9.17 17.58 -15.37
C THR A 269 -8.63 16.47 -16.27
N LYS A 270 -9.31 16.24 -17.41
CA LYS A 270 -8.95 15.21 -18.41
C LYS A 270 -8.79 13.80 -17.81
N LEU A 271 -9.57 13.45 -16.78
CA LEU A 271 -9.47 12.15 -16.11
C LEU A 271 -9.90 10.99 -17.04
N PRO A 272 -9.05 9.95 -17.23
CA PRO A 272 -9.42 8.76 -18.01
C PRO A 272 -10.58 7.98 -17.38
N ARG A 273 -11.40 7.37 -18.25
CA ARG A 273 -12.64 6.70 -17.84
C ARG A 273 -12.42 5.55 -16.86
N TYR A 274 -11.48 4.63 -17.15
CA TYR A 274 -11.18 3.51 -16.24
C TYR A 274 -10.70 3.97 -14.86
N ILE A 275 -9.99 5.10 -14.76
CA ILE A 275 -9.57 5.65 -13.46
C ILE A 275 -10.77 6.24 -12.72
N ALA A 276 -11.63 6.98 -13.42
CA ALA A 276 -12.79 7.64 -12.84
C ALA A 276 -13.81 6.67 -12.24
N LEU A 277 -14.11 5.57 -12.94
CA LEU A 277 -15.03 4.51 -12.48
C LEU A 277 -14.49 3.71 -11.28
N GLY A 278 -13.19 3.84 -11.00
CA GLY A 278 -12.54 3.23 -9.85
C GLY A 278 -12.38 1.70 -9.96
N PRO A 279 -11.86 1.06 -8.90
CA PRO A 279 -11.42 -0.34 -8.92
C PRO A 279 -12.50 -1.36 -9.28
N GLN A 280 -13.78 -1.08 -9.02
CA GLN A 280 -14.88 -2.01 -9.28
C GLN A 280 -15.07 -2.29 -10.79
N SER A 281 -14.77 -1.32 -11.66
CA SER A 281 -14.74 -1.52 -13.11
C SER A 281 -13.54 -2.36 -13.56
N ILE A 282 -12.39 -2.22 -12.90
CA ILE A 282 -11.21 -3.07 -13.11
C ILE A 282 -11.49 -4.51 -12.68
N HIS A 283 -12.34 -4.72 -11.67
CA HIS A 283 -12.83 -6.06 -11.32
C HIS A 283 -13.74 -6.66 -12.41
N GLN A 284 -14.44 -5.87 -13.24
CA GLN A 284 -15.14 -6.40 -14.42
C GLN A 284 -14.17 -6.85 -15.53
N LEU A 285 -12.97 -6.25 -15.61
CA LEU A 285 -11.89 -6.82 -16.42
C LEU A 285 -11.45 -8.20 -15.91
N LEU A 286 -11.86 -8.68 -14.71
CA LEU A 286 -11.58 -10.06 -14.26
C LEU A 286 -12.45 -11.11 -14.94
N ASN A 287 -13.46 -10.73 -15.72
CA ASN A 287 -14.12 -11.69 -16.59
C ASN A 287 -13.07 -12.34 -17.49
N ILE A 288 -13.26 -13.64 -17.72
CA ILE A 288 -12.38 -14.39 -18.60
C ILE A 288 -12.66 -13.86 -20.02
N ASP A 289 -11.67 -13.18 -20.60
CA ASP A 289 -11.77 -12.54 -21.90
C ASP A 289 -11.62 -13.61 -22.98
N GLU A 290 -12.67 -13.79 -23.78
CA GLU A 290 -12.71 -14.73 -24.88
C GLU A 290 -11.60 -14.51 -25.91
N ARG A 291 -11.25 -13.24 -26.17
CA ARG A 291 -10.17 -12.87 -27.08
C ARG A 291 -8.83 -13.40 -26.56
N VAL A 292 -8.62 -13.31 -25.25
CA VAL A 292 -7.41 -13.84 -24.59
C VAL A 292 -7.41 -15.36 -24.59
N LEU A 293 -8.54 -16.01 -24.31
CA LEU A 293 -8.63 -17.47 -24.32
C LEU A 293 -8.23 -18.04 -25.69
N LYS A 294 -8.80 -17.49 -26.76
CA LYS A 294 -8.45 -17.89 -28.13
C LYS A 294 -6.95 -17.70 -28.41
N LEU A 295 -6.40 -16.56 -28.00
CA LEU A 295 -4.97 -16.28 -28.18
C LEU A 295 -4.06 -17.24 -27.39
N VAL A 296 -4.50 -17.71 -26.20
CA VAL A 296 -3.79 -18.74 -25.44
C VAL A 296 -3.81 -20.07 -26.18
N GLU A 297 -4.98 -20.50 -26.66
CA GLU A 297 -5.12 -21.73 -27.46
C GLU A 297 -4.20 -21.70 -28.69
N ASP A 298 -4.23 -20.60 -29.44
CA ASP A 298 -3.46 -20.43 -30.67
C ASP A 298 -1.95 -20.42 -30.43
N ARG A 299 -1.47 -19.80 -29.33
CA ARG A 299 -0.03 -19.67 -29.06
C ARG A 299 0.58 -20.83 -28.28
N THR A 300 -0.17 -21.44 -27.38
CA THR A 300 0.38 -22.44 -26.44
C THR A 300 -0.20 -23.84 -26.64
N GLY A 301 -1.28 -24.00 -27.41
CA GLY A 301 -1.98 -25.27 -27.59
C GLY A 301 -2.70 -25.77 -26.32
N TYR A 302 -2.88 -24.91 -25.31
CA TYR A 302 -3.54 -25.31 -24.06
C TYR A 302 -5.04 -25.34 -24.22
N SER A 303 -5.70 -26.40 -23.73
CA SER A 303 -7.17 -26.49 -23.82
C SER A 303 -7.84 -25.42 -22.95
N ARG A 304 -8.86 -24.80 -23.53
CA ARG A 304 -9.72 -23.82 -22.87
C ARG A 304 -10.22 -24.24 -21.50
N GLU A 305 -10.66 -25.48 -21.33
CA GLU A 305 -11.22 -25.97 -20.06
C GLU A 305 -10.18 -25.94 -18.94
N LYS A 306 -8.92 -26.27 -19.26
CA LYS A 306 -7.81 -26.27 -18.30
C LYS A 306 -7.44 -24.84 -17.88
N VAL A 307 -7.45 -23.90 -18.83
CA VAL A 307 -7.20 -22.47 -18.58
C VAL A 307 -8.29 -21.91 -17.67
N ILE A 308 -9.57 -22.07 -18.05
CA ILE A 308 -10.71 -21.59 -17.26
C ILE A 308 -10.72 -22.20 -15.85
N SER A 309 -10.51 -23.52 -15.74
CA SER A 309 -10.45 -24.23 -14.45
C SER A 309 -9.33 -23.72 -13.56
N SER A 310 -8.16 -23.40 -14.14
CA SER A 310 -7.02 -22.86 -13.39
C SER A 310 -7.29 -21.43 -12.90
N LEU A 311 -7.87 -20.58 -13.74
CA LEU A 311 -8.23 -19.20 -13.39
C LEU A 311 -9.31 -19.15 -12.29
N LYS A 312 -10.39 -19.94 -12.43
CA LYS A 312 -11.48 -20.01 -11.43
C LYS A 312 -11.00 -20.50 -10.06
N LYS A 313 -10.00 -21.38 -10.04
CA LYS A 313 -9.38 -21.89 -8.80
C LYS A 313 -8.31 -20.95 -8.23
N GLY A 314 -8.07 -19.79 -8.85
CA GLY A 314 -7.03 -18.84 -8.41
C GLY A 314 -5.61 -19.41 -8.46
N LYS A 315 -5.36 -20.43 -9.30
CA LYS A 315 -4.04 -21.05 -9.42
C LYS A 315 -3.09 -20.13 -10.19
N ARG A 316 -1.80 -20.17 -9.85
CA ARG A 316 -0.69 -19.55 -10.60
C ARG A 316 0.19 -20.64 -11.23
N ASN A 317 -0.43 -21.51 -12.03
CA ASN A 317 0.25 -22.55 -12.79
C ASN A 317 0.49 -22.09 -14.24
N CYS A 318 1.13 -22.93 -15.07
CA CYS A 318 1.44 -22.63 -16.47
C CYS A 318 0.23 -22.09 -17.27
N TYR A 319 -0.97 -22.66 -17.09
CA TYR A 319 -2.18 -22.22 -17.79
C TYR A 319 -2.59 -20.80 -17.39
N ALA A 320 -2.64 -20.51 -16.09
CA ALA A 320 -3.01 -19.19 -15.60
C ALA A 320 -1.95 -18.14 -15.96
N VAL A 321 -0.67 -18.50 -15.85
CA VAL A 321 0.47 -17.63 -16.22
C VAL A 321 0.41 -17.24 -17.69
N ALA A 322 0.25 -18.21 -18.60
CA ALA A 322 0.16 -17.94 -20.04
C ALA A 322 -1.01 -17.00 -20.38
N TYR A 323 -2.18 -17.24 -19.78
CA TYR A 323 -3.34 -16.35 -19.93
C TYR A 323 -3.05 -14.93 -19.45
N GLN A 324 -2.46 -14.76 -18.26
CA GLN A 324 -2.17 -13.43 -17.71
C GLN A 324 -1.13 -12.67 -18.54
N LEU A 325 -0.08 -13.34 -19.01
CA LEU A 325 0.95 -12.74 -19.87
C LEU A 325 0.37 -12.20 -21.19
N LEU A 326 -0.55 -12.94 -21.79
CA LEU A 326 -1.20 -12.54 -23.04
C LEU A 326 -2.26 -11.45 -22.80
N LYS A 327 -3.03 -11.57 -21.71
CA LYS A 327 -4.01 -10.57 -21.29
C LYS A 327 -3.40 -9.20 -21.07
N ASP A 328 -2.24 -9.13 -20.43
CA ASP A 328 -1.59 -7.84 -20.14
C ASP A 328 -1.19 -7.08 -21.40
N SER A 329 -0.97 -7.79 -22.51
CA SER A 329 -0.70 -7.14 -23.80
C SER A 329 -1.96 -6.48 -24.37
N ILE A 330 -3.13 -7.12 -24.20
CA ILE A 330 -4.43 -6.58 -24.64
C ILE A 330 -4.84 -5.42 -23.74
N VAL A 331 -4.74 -5.57 -22.42
CA VAL A 331 -5.08 -4.50 -21.45
C VAL A 331 -4.22 -3.25 -21.68
N LYS A 332 -2.93 -3.40 -22.02
CA LYS A 332 -2.09 -2.25 -22.38
C LYS A 332 -2.57 -1.51 -23.63
N MET A 333 -3.13 -2.23 -24.60
CA MET A 333 -3.72 -1.62 -25.80
C MET A 333 -5.04 -0.93 -25.46
N ASP A 334 -5.95 -1.64 -24.79
CA ASP A 334 -7.26 -1.11 -24.37
C ASP A 334 -7.11 0.17 -23.50
N ILE A 335 -6.14 0.20 -22.58
CA ILE A 335 -5.86 1.40 -21.77
C ILE A 335 -5.37 2.55 -22.65
N SER A 336 -4.48 2.29 -23.60
CA SER A 336 -3.96 3.34 -24.48
C SER A 336 -5.10 4.01 -25.26
N GLU A 337 -6.06 3.21 -25.76
CA GLU A 337 -7.27 3.69 -26.43
C GLU A 337 -8.18 4.49 -25.48
N GLU A 338 -8.41 3.99 -24.26
CA GLU A 338 -9.23 4.70 -23.27
C GLU A 338 -8.58 6.00 -22.75
N MET A 339 -7.26 6.09 -22.72
CA MET A 339 -6.56 7.31 -22.31
C MET A 339 -6.78 8.46 -23.30
N GLU A 340 -7.08 8.17 -24.56
CA GLU A 340 -7.47 9.17 -25.55
C GLU A 340 -8.93 9.61 -25.37
N ALA A 341 -9.78 8.76 -24.77
CA ALA A 341 -11.19 9.03 -24.48
C ALA A 341 -11.39 9.64 -23.08
N ALA A 342 -11.22 10.95 -22.96
CA ALA A 342 -11.53 11.67 -21.71
C ALA A 342 -13.03 11.55 -21.34
N ILE A 343 -13.33 11.38 -20.05
CA ILE A 343 -14.72 11.43 -19.58
C ILE A 343 -15.29 12.85 -19.79
N SER A 344 -16.54 12.92 -20.28
CA SER A 344 -17.32 14.17 -20.29
C SER A 344 -17.57 14.69 -18.87
N GLU A 345 -17.50 16.01 -18.67
CA GLU A 345 -17.78 16.68 -17.39
C GLU A 345 -19.13 16.25 -16.79
N THR A 346 -20.14 16.02 -17.63
CA THR A 346 -21.47 15.58 -17.19
C THR A 346 -21.45 14.18 -16.58
N SER A 347 -20.67 13.27 -17.17
CA SER A 347 -20.52 11.89 -16.66
C SER A 347 -19.66 11.85 -15.39
N LEU A 348 -18.70 12.78 -15.27
CA LEU A 348 -17.88 12.92 -14.07
C LEU A 348 -18.72 13.34 -12.85
N GLN A 349 -19.60 14.33 -13.01
CA GLN A 349 -20.53 14.78 -11.96
C GLN A 349 -21.49 13.67 -11.51
N ALA A 350 -21.95 12.82 -12.43
CA ALA A 350 -22.81 11.68 -12.13
C ALA A 350 -22.10 10.59 -11.30
N ILE A 351 -20.83 10.28 -11.62
CA ILE A 351 -20.02 9.30 -10.87
C ILE A 351 -19.73 9.82 -9.44
N GLN A 352 -19.41 11.10 -9.31
CA GLN A 352 -19.17 11.73 -8.01
C GLN A 352 -20.40 11.72 -7.10
N THR A 353 -21.61 11.82 -7.67
CA THR A 353 -22.88 11.77 -6.91
C THR A 353 -23.33 10.35 -6.56
N MET A 354 -22.95 9.33 -7.34
CA MET A 354 -23.28 7.92 -7.04
C MET A 354 -22.52 7.34 -5.85
N ASN A 355 -21.25 7.69 -5.65
CA ASN A 355 -20.44 7.21 -4.52
C ASN A 355 -20.95 7.67 -3.14
N HIS A 356 -21.90 8.61 -3.08
CA HIS A 356 -22.40 9.18 -1.82
C HIS A 356 -23.70 8.56 -1.28
N LYS A 357 -24.43 7.77 -2.07
CA LYS A 357 -25.83 7.45 -1.71
C LYS A 357 -26.04 6.23 -0.81
N GLU A 358 -25.13 5.27 -0.74
CA GLU A 358 -25.43 4.00 -0.05
C GLU A 358 -24.79 3.82 1.33
N GLU A 359 -23.55 4.28 1.57
CA GLU A 359 -22.90 4.05 2.88
C GLU A 359 -23.15 5.18 3.89
N ASP A 360 -23.09 6.45 3.48
CA ASP A 360 -23.05 7.58 4.41
C ASP A 360 -24.42 7.89 5.06
N ILE A 361 -25.53 7.65 4.36
CA ILE A 361 -26.88 7.99 4.86
C ILE A 361 -27.31 7.06 5.99
N PHE A 362 -26.98 5.76 5.91
CA PHE A 362 -27.36 4.77 6.91
C PHE A 362 -26.64 5.01 8.24
N TYR A 363 -25.32 5.24 8.21
CA TYR A 363 -24.55 5.52 9.41
C TYR A 363 -24.88 6.90 10.01
N ARG A 364 -25.06 7.93 9.18
CA ARG A 364 -25.41 9.29 9.64
C ARG A 364 -26.79 9.34 10.31
N HIS A 365 -27.71 8.43 9.98
CA HIS A 365 -28.98 8.25 10.68
C HIS A 365 -28.82 7.50 12.01
N LEU A 366 -27.92 6.52 12.08
CA LEU A 366 -27.62 5.78 13.32
C LEU A 366 -26.96 6.68 14.37
N TYR A 367 -26.05 7.58 13.95
CA TYR A 367 -25.32 8.48 14.85
C TYR A 367 -26.10 9.76 15.22
N ARG A 368 -27.16 10.13 14.48
CA ARG A 368 -28.00 11.30 14.82
C ARG A 368 -28.88 11.13 16.05
N LYS A 369 -29.04 9.89 16.55
CA LYS A 369 -29.88 9.57 17.72
C LYS A 369 -29.11 9.44 19.04
N ILE A 370 -27.80 9.65 19.03
CA ILE A 370 -26.98 9.60 20.23
C ILE A 370 -26.79 11.03 20.71
N ASP A 371 -27.46 11.33 21.83
CA ASP A 371 -27.31 12.59 22.53
C ASP A 371 -25.82 12.85 22.84
N SER A 372 -25.44 14.13 22.82
CA SER A 372 -24.05 14.64 22.81
C SER A 372 -23.20 14.36 24.06
N ASN A 373 -23.26 13.16 24.64
CA ASN A 373 -22.31 12.70 25.63
C ASN A 373 -20.92 12.53 24.96
N HIS A 374 -19.95 13.28 25.48
CA HIS A 374 -18.58 13.28 25.00
C HIS A 374 -17.95 11.88 25.13
N TYR A 375 -17.93 11.14 24.03
CA TYR A 375 -17.14 9.91 23.94
C TYR A 375 -15.65 10.25 24.05
N SER A 376 -14.94 9.51 24.91
CA SER A 376 -13.49 9.59 25.03
C SER A 376 -12.84 8.27 24.64
N LEU A 377 -11.74 8.32 23.88
CA LEU A 377 -10.89 7.15 23.67
C LEU A 377 -10.27 6.72 25.00
N GLY A 378 -10.40 5.45 25.34
CA GLY A 378 -9.75 4.81 26.49
C GLY A 378 -10.00 5.50 27.84
N ILE A 379 -9.05 5.33 28.77
CA ILE A 379 -9.11 5.86 30.13
C ILE A 379 -7.98 6.87 30.32
N ARG A 380 -8.32 8.15 30.54
CA ARG A 380 -7.31 9.19 30.79
C ARG A 380 -6.90 9.21 32.26
N MET A 381 -5.60 9.13 32.51
CA MET A 381 -4.97 9.19 33.81
C MET A 381 -4.16 10.49 33.94
N LYS A 382 -4.51 11.34 34.90
CA LYS A 382 -3.79 12.58 35.22
C LYS A 382 -2.50 12.36 36.02
N ASN A 383 -1.91 11.16 35.95
CA ASN A 383 -0.72 10.84 36.74
C ASN A 383 0.52 11.52 36.14
N SER A 384 1.47 11.89 36.98
CA SER A 384 2.72 12.57 36.57
C SER A 384 3.68 11.63 35.81
N ASN A 385 3.60 10.31 36.05
CA ASN A 385 4.52 9.32 35.51
C ASN A 385 3.82 8.08 34.92
N ALA A 386 4.31 7.61 33.76
CA ALA A 386 3.84 6.40 33.09
C ALA A 386 3.95 5.15 33.97
N SER A 387 5.01 5.06 34.78
CA SER A 387 5.25 3.92 35.67
C SER A 387 4.17 3.79 36.74
N GLU A 388 3.64 4.90 37.25
CA GLU A 388 2.53 4.88 38.21
C GLU A 388 1.25 4.35 37.59
N THR A 389 0.95 4.77 36.35
CA THR A 389 -0.18 4.23 35.57
C THR A 389 -0.03 2.72 35.37
N MET A 390 1.17 2.24 35.01
CA MET A 390 1.42 0.81 34.86
C MET A 390 1.30 0.04 36.19
N ILE A 391 1.78 0.61 37.30
CA ILE A 391 1.64 -0.01 38.63
C ILE A 391 0.16 -0.13 39.01
N LYS A 392 -0.65 0.92 38.79
CA LYS A 392 -2.10 0.87 39.02
C LYS A 392 -2.75 -0.21 38.15
N LEU A 393 -2.39 -0.31 36.88
CA LEU A 393 -2.84 -1.38 35.99
C LEU A 393 -2.50 -2.76 36.56
N TYR A 394 -1.24 -3.03 36.92
CA TYR A 394 -0.85 -4.33 37.46
C TYR A 394 -1.58 -4.69 38.76
N ARG A 395 -1.85 -3.70 39.63
CA ARG A 395 -2.66 -3.91 40.84
C ARG A 395 -4.09 -4.35 40.50
N VAL A 396 -4.72 -3.69 39.54
CA VAL A 396 -6.07 -4.05 39.06
C VAL A 396 -6.08 -5.43 38.39
N LEU A 397 -5.07 -5.75 37.58
CA LEU A 397 -4.98 -7.08 36.96
C LEU A 397 -4.84 -8.18 38.02
N HIS A 398 -4.03 -7.93 39.05
CA HIS A 398 -3.82 -8.87 40.15
C HIS A 398 -5.05 -9.04 41.03
N SER A 399 -5.74 -7.97 41.40
CA SER A 399 -6.96 -8.02 42.25
C SER A 399 -8.10 -8.80 41.59
N ASN A 400 -8.19 -8.76 40.27
CA ASN A 400 -9.22 -9.48 39.50
C ASN A 400 -8.77 -10.87 39.04
N HIS A 401 -7.59 -11.35 39.48
CA HIS A 401 -7.01 -12.64 39.08
C HIS A 401 -6.85 -12.81 37.55
N TRP A 402 -6.60 -11.71 36.83
CA TRP A 402 -6.40 -11.74 35.39
C TRP A 402 -4.98 -12.18 35.06
N LYS A 403 -4.80 -12.90 33.95
CA LYS A 403 -3.48 -13.32 33.48
C LYS A 403 -2.98 -12.33 32.44
N TRP A 404 -1.72 -11.93 32.51
CA TRP A 404 -1.14 -11.02 31.52
C TRP A 404 0.27 -11.43 31.08
N LYS A 405 0.69 -10.90 29.94
CA LYS A 405 2.06 -10.95 29.44
C LYS A 405 2.47 -9.57 28.93
N SER A 406 3.64 -9.11 29.35
CA SER A 406 4.20 -7.84 28.90
C SER A 406 4.94 -8.00 27.57
N PHE A 407 4.69 -7.07 26.65
CA PHE A 407 5.32 -7.01 25.32
C PHE A 407 6.20 -5.75 25.15
N GLY A 408 6.13 -4.83 26.10
CA GLY A 408 6.98 -3.66 26.23
C GLY A 408 6.79 -3.01 27.61
N GLN A 409 7.53 -1.93 27.89
CA GLN A 409 7.43 -1.22 29.17
C GLN A 409 6.00 -0.69 29.46
N TYR A 410 5.25 -0.39 28.40
CA TYR A 410 3.91 0.21 28.46
C TYR A 410 2.85 -0.59 27.68
N HIS A 411 3.17 -1.83 27.29
CA HIS A 411 2.31 -2.69 26.47
C HIS A 411 2.11 -4.05 27.11
N ILE A 412 0.86 -4.42 27.39
CA ILE A 412 0.50 -5.71 27.98
C ILE A 412 -0.66 -6.35 27.23
N LYS A 413 -0.66 -7.68 27.14
CA LYS A 413 -1.81 -8.46 26.70
C LYS A 413 -2.40 -9.20 27.88
N VAL A 414 -3.71 -9.10 28.03
CA VAL A 414 -4.45 -9.60 29.19
C VAL A 414 -5.46 -10.63 28.72
N VAL A 415 -5.59 -11.71 29.50
CA VAL A 415 -6.63 -12.72 29.37
C VAL A 415 -7.51 -12.63 30.61
N THR A 416 -8.80 -12.42 30.40
CA THR A 416 -9.80 -12.34 31.45
C THR A 416 -10.77 -13.51 31.32
N ILE A 417 -11.24 -14.02 32.45
CA ILE A 417 -12.33 -14.99 32.53
C ILE A 417 -13.46 -14.24 33.23
N PRO A 418 -14.49 -13.79 32.50
CA PRO A 418 -15.57 -13.01 33.09
C PRO A 418 -16.33 -13.83 34.13
N VAL A 419 -16.69 -13.17 35.24
CA VAL A 419 -17.39 -13.80 36.37
C VAL A 419 -18.75 -14.39 35.94
N SER A 420 -19.38 -13.78 34.93
CA SER A 420 -20.67 -14.18 34.36
C SER A 420 -20.64 -15.49 33.56
N ASN A 421 -19.48 -15.92 33.02
CA ASN A 421 -19.38 -17.14 32.22
C ASN A 421 -17.96 -17.72 32.23
N HIS A 422 -17.75 -18.77 33.03
CA HIS A 422 -16.44 -19.39 33.25
C HIS A 422 -15.91 -20.21 32.05
N PHE A 423 -16.75 -20.43 31.03
CA PHE A 423 -16.36 -21.12 29.79
C PHE A 423 -15.92 -20.15 28.68
N ALA A 424 -16.07 -18.84 28.89
CA ALA A 424 -15.65 -17.83 27.94
C ALA A 424 -14.43 -17.08 28.47
N TYR A 425 -13.48 -16.76 27.57
CA TYR A 425 -12.37 -15.88 27.90
C TYR A 425 -12.30 -14.72 26.92
N VAL A 426 -11.87 -13.56 27.41
CA VAL A 426 -11.60 -12.39 26.58
C VAL A 426 -10.10 -12.17 26.55
N LYS A 427 -9.57 -11.86 25.37
CA LYS A 427 -8.20 -11.37 25.22
C LYS A 427 -8.26 -9.91 24.82
N MET A 428 -7.49 -9.08 25.51
CA MET A 428 -7.38 -7.66 25.21
C MET A 428 -5.90 -7.22 25.23
N SER A 429 -5.62 -6.16 24.49
CA SER A 429 -4.35 -5.44 24.50
C SER A 429 -4.56 -4.15 25.27
N ILE A 430 -3.68 -3.85 26.22
CA ILE A 430 -3.68 -2.58 26.95
C ILE A 430 -2.37 -1.88 26.65
N GLN A 431 -2.46 -0.64 26.15
CA GLN A 431 -1.33 0.19 25.81
C GLN A 431 -1.46 1.55 26.48
N VAL A 432 -0.39 1.98 27.14
CA VAL A 432 -0.32 3.33 27.72
C VAL A 432 0.38 4.26 26.73
N TYR A 433 -0.29 5.36 26.39
CA TYR A 433 0.22 6.44 25.56
C TYR A 433 0.42 7.71 26.40
N LYS A 434 1.42 8.52 26.04
CA LYS A 434 1.55 9.87 26.60
C LYS A 434 0.49 10.76 25.96
N ASP A 435 -0.23 11.48 26.80
CA ASP A 435 -1.25 12.46 26.43
C ASP A 435 -0.81 13.87 26.88
N VAL A 436 -1.52 14.91 26.46
CA VAL A 436 -1.14 16.31 26.73
C VAL A 436 -0.99 16.58 28.24
N ASP A 437 -1.93 16.08 29.04
CA ASP A 437 -2.01 16.32 30.49
C ASP A 437 -1.80 15.05 31.33
N GLY A 438 -1.13 14.03 30.78
CA GLY A 438 -0.86 12.78 31.50
C GLY A 438 -0.71 11.58 30.58
N TYR A 439 -1.52 10.54 30.82
CA TYR A 439 -1.42 9.28 30.09
C TYR A 439 -2.79 8.74 29.71
N LEU A 440 -2.89 8.19 28.50
CA LEU A 440 -4.07 7.51 28.01
C LEU A 440 -3.85 6.00 28.07
N VAL A 441 -4.74 5.28 28.74
CA VAL A 441 -4.81 3.82 28.70
C VAL A 441 -5.78 3.42 27.59
N ASP A 442 -5.23 2.97 26.47
CA ASP A 442 -5.98 2.40 25.36
C ASP A 442 -6.21 0.90 25.59
N ILE A 443 -7.42 0.43 25.29
CA ILE A 443 -7.84 -0.96 25.50
C ILE A 443 -8.46 -1.47 24.19
N GLN A 444 -7.82 -2.47 23.60
CA GLN A 444 -8.25 -3.06 22.34
C GLN A 444 -8.65 -4.52 22.51
N LYS A 445 -9.84 -4.90 22.03
CA LYS A 445 -10.26 -6.30 22.00
C LYS A 445 -9.43 -7.09 20.99
N LEU A 446 -8.83 -8.20 21.43
CA LEU A 446 -8.11 -9.13 20.55
C LEU A 446 -8.95 -10.38 20.24
N HIS A 447 -9.71 -10.89 21.21
CA HIS A 447 -10.54 -12.08 21.07
C HIS A 447 -11.65 -12.12 22.13
N GLY A 448 -12.72 -12.89 21.87
CA GLY A 448 -13.83 -13.09 22.81
C GLY A 448 -15.08 -12.27 22.46
N ASN A 449 -16.16 -12.51 23.19
CA ASN A 449 -17.45 -11.83 23.02
C ASN A 449 -17.32 -10.32 23.32
N VAL A 450 -18.03 -9.48 22.56
CA VAL A 450 -17.95 -8.01 22.71
C VAL A 450 -18.54 -7.50 24.02
N LEU A 451 -19.64 -8.10 24.51
CA LEU A 451 -20.28 -7.70 25.77
C LEU A 451 -19.35 -8.02 26.96
N LEU A 452 -18.76 -9.22 26.98
CA LEU A 452 -17.78 -9.61 28.00
C LEU A 452 -16.52 -8.74 27.98
N PHE A 453 -16.11 -8.27 26.80
CA PHE A 453 -15.03 -7.30 26.67
C PHE A 453 -15.42 -5.94 27.27
N LEU A 454 -16.63 -5.46 27.02
CA LEU A 454 -17.14 -4.22 27.60
C LEU A 454 -17.29 -4.31 29.13
N GLU A 455 -17.76 -5.44 29.67
CA GLU A 455 -17.77 -5.71 31.13
C GLU A 455 -16.37 -5.61 31.74
N SER A 456 -15.37 -6.18 31.05
CA SER A 456 -13.98 -6.09 31.51
C SER A 456 -13.45 -4.65 31.44
N CYS A 457 -13.81 -3.88 30.42
CA CYS A 457 -13.43 -2.47 30.30
C CYS A 457 -14.08 -1.59 31.38
N ASP A 458 -15.35 -1.83 31.69
CA ASP A 458 -16.07 -1.15 32.78
C ASP A 458 -15.41 -1.41 34.14
N MET A 459 -15.00 -2.65 34.41
CA MET A 459 -14.28 -2.98 35.64
C MET A 459 -12.90 -2.30 35.73
N LEU A 460 -12.15 -2.24 34.62
CA LEU A 460 -10.91 -1.49 34.55
C LEU A 460 -11.15 0.01 34.82
N LEU A 461 -12.17 0.60 34.21
CA LEU A 461 -12.52 2.01 34.38
C LEU A 461 -12.83 2.34 35.85
N LYS A 462 -13.71 1.57 36.49
CA LYS A 462 -14.09 1.75 37.89
C LYS A 462 -12.89 1.67 38.83
N GLN A 463 -12.03 0.67 38.66
CA GLN A 463 -10.90 0.45 39.57
C GLN A 463 -9.71 1.38 39.30
N LEU A 464 -9.53 1.89 38.08
CA LEU A 464 -8.44 2.82 37.74
C LEU A 464 -8.76 4.28 38.07
N VAL A 465 -10.02 4.68 37.92
CA VAL A 465 -10.46 6.09 38.07
C VAL A 465 -11.29 6.32 39.34
N GLY A 466 -11.79 5.26 39.98
CA GLY A 466 -12.55 5.37 41.23
C GLY A 466 -13.96 5.91 41.03
N TRP A 467 -14.74 5.26 40.17
CA TRP A 467 -16.18 5.53 39.99
C TRP A 467 -17.03 4.56 40.78
#